data_AF-A0A7H4LJ10-F1
#
_entry.id   AF-A0A7H4LJ10-F1
#
_cell.length_a   1.000
_cell.length_b   1.000
_cell.length_c   1.000
_cell.angle_alpha   90.00
_cell.angle_beta   90.00
_cell.angle_gamma   90.00
#
_symmetry.space_group_name_H-M   'P 1'
#
loop_
_entity.id
_entity.type
_entity.pdbx_description
1 polymer ?
#
loop_
_entity_poly.entity_id
_entity_poly.type
_entity_poly.pdbx_seq_one_letter_code
_entity_poly.pdbx_strand_id
1 'polypeptide(L)'
;MAVQKRKDVSFPHAKLHSHPKEWDQTLFYCKDTSPTDENPLPGYLPHRLRNTHPFPQRLTAKERSNYAPQLSKLRAFMANGLTGVDLACCWITWSILPLSRRPGLMCEYTGTLKDPQRHVDIQLTDADVTEAVKKILNEPEAVCSQTGLNPFCTSNKPPTVRIT
;
A
#
# COMPACT_ATOMS: atom_id res chain seq x y z
N MET A 1 -6.81 27.92 -0.86
CA MET A 1 -6.24 27.45 -2.14
C MET A 1 -6.17 25.93 -2.13
N ALA A 2 -7.00 25.23 -2.90
CA ALA A 2 -6.89 23.79 -3.10
C ALA A 2 -5.85 23.49 -4.20
N VAL A 3 -5.24 22.30 -4.19
CA VAL A 3 -4.34 21.88 -5.27
C VAL A 3 -5.15 21.76 -6.56
N GLN A 4 -4.93 22.68 -7.50
CA GLN A 4 -5.61 22.66 -8.80
C GLN A 4 -4.69 22.09 -9.88
N LYS A 5 -5.27 21.24 -10.71
CA LYS A 5 -4.60 20.75 -11.91
C LYS A 5 -4.50 21.89 -12.93
N ARG A 6 -3.31 22.10 -13.52
CA ARG A 6 -3.16 23.01 -14.66
C ARG A 6 -3.97 22.52 -15.85
N LYS A 7 -4.57 23.45 -16.60
CA LYS A 7 -5.23 23.16 -17.89
C LYS A 7 -4.25 22.40 -18.80
N ASP A 8 -4.79 21.42 -19.53
CA ASP A 8 -4.10 20.62 -20.57
C ASP A 8 -3.03 19.63 -20.11
N VAL A 9 -2.99 19.25 -18.83
CA VAL A 9 -2.08 18.21 -18.34
C VAL A 9 -2.74 16.83 -18.36
N SER A 10 -2.03 15.78 -18.76
CA SER A 10 -2.56 14.39 -18.85
C SER A 10 -2.55 13.61 -17.54
N PHE A 11 -2.09 14.21 -16.43
CA PHE A 11 -2.08 13.53 -15.14
C PHE A 11 -3.51 13.22 -14.66
N PRO A 12 -3.72 12.05 -14.02
CA PRO A 12 -5.02 11.70 -13.45
C PRO A 12 -5.46 12.75 -12.43
N HIS A 13 -6.75 13.04 -12.42
CA HIS A 13 -7.33 14.00 -11.49
C HIS A 13 -7.41 13.36 -10.10
N ALA A 14 -6.83 14.01 -9.09
CA ALA A 14 -6.93 13.54 -7.71
C ALA A 14 -8.39 13.72 -7.24
N LYS A 15 -9.04 12.65 -6.79
CA LYS A 15 -10.43 12.70 -6.30
C LYS A 15 -10.57 13.52 -5.01
N LEU A 16 -9.50 13.62 -4.20
CA LEU A 16 -9.49 14.32 -2.92
C LEU A 16 -8.64 15.59 -3.02
N HIS A 17 -9.27 16.71 -3.34
CA HIS A 17 -8.64 18.03 -3.29
C HIS A 17 -8.66 18.55 -1.86
N SER A 18 -7.63 18.21 -1.07
CA SER A 18 -7.44 18.85 0.24
C SER A 18 -6.63 20.13 0.11
N HIS A 19 -6.86 21.05 1.04
CA HIS A 19 -6.15 22.31 1.09
C HIS A 19 -4.71 22.05 1.59
N PRO A 20 -3.64 22.57 0.97
CA PRO A 20 -2.26 22.31 1.41
C PRO A 20 -2.01 22.65 2.89
N LYS A 21 -2.69 23.67 3.41
CA LYS A 21 -2.64 24.08 4.83
C LYS A 21 -3.27 23.07 5.81
N GLU A 22 -4.11 22.15 5.32
CA GLU A 22 -4.64 21.04 6.12
C GLU A 22 -3.64 19.88 6.18
N TRP A 23 -2.62 19.88 5.33
CA TRP A 23 -1.57 18.84 5.28
C TRP A 23 -0.50 19.09 6.34
N ASP A 24 -0.37 20.33 6.82
CA ASP A 24 0.54 20.69 7.90
C ASP A 24 0.26 19.88 9.19
N GLN A 25 -0.95 19.35 9.35
CA GLN A 25 -1.36 18.49 10.48
C GLN A 25 -1.36 16.99 10.15
N THR A 26 -1.19 16.60 8.88
CA THR A 26 -1.22 15.21 8.44
C THR A 26 -0.13 14.95 7.39
N LEU A 27 1.03 14.48 7.90
CA LEU A 27 2.17 13.85 7.22
C LEU A 27 3.15 14.85 6.57
N PHE A 28 4.40 14.96 7.06
CA PHE A 28 5.57 14.26 6.47
C PHE A 28 6.79 14.12 7.42
N TYR A 29 6.61 14.04 8.74
CA TYR A 29 7.74 13.68 9.63
C TYR A 29 7.70 12.19 9.94
N CYS A 30 8.41 11.38 9.16
CA CYS A 30 8.77 10.03 9.60
C CYS A 30 9.86 10.16 10.67
N LYS A 31 9.64 9.53 11.84
CA LYS A 31 10.73 9.28 12.78
C LYS A 31 11.66 8.29 12.09
N ASP A 32 12.89 8.72 11.89
CA ASP A 32 13.93 7.87 11.34
C ASP A 32 14.22 6.70 12.29
N THR A 33 14.11 5.48 11.77
CA THR A 33 14.41 4.23 12.47
C THR A 33 15.44 3.39 11.71
N SER A 34 16.20 3.99 10.78
CA SER A 34 17.25 3.25 10.09
C SER A 34 18.34 2.81 11.08
N PRO A 35 19.00 1.66 10.84
CA PRO A 35 20.22 1.29 11.54
C PRO A 35 21.28 2.39 11.41
N THR A 36 22.18 2.51 12.40
CA THR A 36 23.22 3.56 12.45
C THR A 36 24.16 3.55 11.24
N ASP A 37 24.22 2.42 10.52
CA ASP A 37 25.07 2.16 9.36
C ASP A 37 24.34 2.28 8.01
N GLU A 38 23.04 2.60 7.99
CA GLU A 38 22.27 2.78 6.76
C GLU A 38 21.73 4.22 6.62
N ASN A 39 21.69 4.72 5.38
CA ASN A 39 21.20 6.06 5.08
C ASN A 39 19.65 6.10 5.15
N PRO A 40 19.06 6.90 6.04
CA PRO A 40 17.63 6.82 6.38
C PRO A 40 16.65 7.31 5.31
N LEU A 41 17.12 8.10 4.36
CA LEU A 41 16.35 8.61 3.22
C LEU A 41 17.31 8.69 2.02
N PRO A 42 16.83 8.69 0.76
CA PRO A 42 17.71 8.98 -0.37
C PRO A 42 18.49 10.27 -0.07
N GLY A 43 19.82 10.16 -0.04
CA GLY A 43 20.69 11.17 0.57
C GLY A 43 20.40 12.56 -0.01
N TYR A 44 20.28 13.55 0.88
CA TYR A 44 20.18 14.94 0.47
C TYR A 44 21.36 15.27 -0.47
N LEU A 45 21.04 15.57 -1.73
CA LEU A 45 22.01 16.06 -2.69
C LEU A 45 21.90 17.59 -2.71
N PRO A 46 22.99 18.33 -2.44
CA PRO A 46 22.97 19.80 -2.43
C PRO A 46 22.67 20.40 -3.81
N HIS A 47 22.59 19.58 -4.84
CA HIS A 47 22.31 20.00 -6.21
C HIS A 47 21.09 19.25 -6.74
N ARG A 48 20.15 19.99 -7.32
CA ARG A 48 19.01 19.44 -8.05
C ARG A 48 19.52 18.41 -9.06
N LEU A 49 18.95 17.20 -9.06
CA LEU A 49 19.21 16.22 -10.12
C LEU A 49 19.02 16.91 -11.47
N ARG A 50 20.06 16.89 -12.31
CA ARG A 50 19.98 17.48 -13.65
C ARG A 50 18.77 16.87 -14.36
N ASN A 51 18.06 17.66 -15.18
CA ASN A 51 16.91 17.14 -15.96
C ASN A 51 17.29 15.96 -16.88
N THR A 52 18.59 15.71 -17.08
CA THR A 52 19.16 14.60 -17.84
C THR A 52 19.54 13.39 -16.99
N HIS A 53 19.27 13.39 -15.68
CA HIS A 53 19.57 12.23 -14.84
C HIS A 53 18.69 11.05 -15.27
N PRO A 54 19.27 9.89 -15.61
CA PRO A 54 18.49 8.74 -16.02
C PRO A 54 17.72 8.23 -14.81
N PHE A 55 16.47 8.68 -14.68
CA PHE A 55 15.49 8.00 -13.86
C PHE A 55 15.30 6.63 -14.50
N PRO A 56 15.47 5.49 -13.81
CA PRO A 56 15.08 4.21 -14.36
C PRO A 56 13.56 4.23 -14.55
N GLN A 57 13.13 4.69 -15.73
CA GLN A 57 11.72 4.96 -15.99
C GLN A 57 10.90 3.68 -15.92
N ARG A 58 11.52 2.53 -16.20
CA ARG A 58 10.89 1.21 -16.29
C ARG A 58 11.94 0.13 -16.05
N LEU A 59 11.54 -0.94 -15.37
CA LEU A 59 12.28 -2.21 -15.37
C LEU A 59 12.58 -2.63 -16.81
N THR A 60 13.82 -3.04 -17.08
CA THR A 60 14.27 -3.62 -18.35
C THR A 60 13.48 -4.90 -18.68
N ALA A 61 13.50 -5.34 -19.93
CA ALA A 61 12.84 -6.59 -20.32
C ALA A 61 13.35 -7.80 -19.50
N LYS A 62 14.66 -7.83 -19.22
CA LYS A 62 15.30 -8.86 -18.39
C LYS A 62 14.85 -8.80 -16.93
N GLU A 63 14.73 -7.60 -16.35
CA GLU A 63 14.21 -7.47 -14.98
C GLU A 63 12.72 -7.81 -14.91
N ARG A 64 11.93 -7.43 -15.92
CA ARG A 64 10.51 -7.76 -16.00
C ARG A 64 10.25 -9.27 -16.09
N SER A 65 11.12 -10.03 -16.78
CA SER A 65 10.94 -11.49 -16.86
C SER A 65 11.04 -12.15 -15.48
N ASN A 66 11.85 -11.60 -14.57
CA ASN A 66 11.97 -12.10 -13.20
C ASN A 66 10.66 -11.98 -12.39
N TYR A 67 9.78 -11.05 -12.78
CA TYR A 67 8.49 -10.81 -12.12
C TYR A 67 7.30 -11.41 -12.88
N ALA A 68 7.52 -12.01 -14.05
CA ALA A 68 6.44 -12.56 -14.86
C ALA A 68 5.60 -13.61 -14.11
N PRO A 69 6.19 -14.56 -13.35
CA PRO A 69 5.41 -15.51 -12.57
C PRO A 69 4.52 -14.84 -11.51
N GLN A 70 5.04 -13.85 -10.80
CA GLN A 70 4.32 -13.12 -9.74
C GLN A 70 3.18 -12.28 -10.35
N LEU A 71 3.42 -11.63 -11.49
CA LEU A 71 2.39 -10.89 -12.21
C LEU A 71 1.28 -11.81 -12.75
N SER A 72 1.63 -13.02 -13.21
CA SER A 72 0.63 -14.03 -13.60
C SER A 72 -0.22 -14.46 -12.41
N LYS A 73 0.37 -14.69 -11.24
CA LYS A 73 -0.39 -14.98 -10.00
C LYS A 73 -1.32 -13.82 -9.62
N LEU A 74 -0.84 -12.58 -9.71
CA LEU A 74 -1.66 -11.40 -9.43
C LEU A 74 -2.87 -11.32 -10.37
N ARG A 75 -2.66 -11.55 -11.68
CA ARG A 75 -3.76 -11.61 -12.66
C ARG A 75 -4.75 -12.73 -12.34
N ALA A 76 -4.27 -13.89 -11.90
CA ALA A 76 -5.15 -14.96 -11.46
C ALA A 76 -5.97 -14.56 -10.24
N PHE A 77 -5.38 -13.89 -9.24
CA PHE A 77 -6.14 -13.37 -8.10
C PHE A 77 -7.18 -12.34 -8.54
N MET A 78 -6.84 -11.42 -9.43
CA MET A 78 -7.80 -10.45 -9.99
C MET A 78 -8.94 -11.16 -10.73
N ALA A 79 -8.65 -12.22 -11.50
CA ALA A 79 -9.66 -13.03 -12.16
C ALA A 79 -10.56 -13.80 -11.18
N ASN A 80 -10.08 -14.08 -9.98
CA ASN A 80 -10.85 -14.68 -8.87
C ASN A 80 -11.52 -13.62 -7.98
N GLY A 81 -11.59 -12.35 -8.41
CA GLY A 81 -12.31 -11.31 -7.70
C GLY A 81 -11.49 -10.49 -6.71
N LEU A 82 -10.15 -10.58 -6.72
CA LEU A 82 -9.31 -9.66 -5.93
C LEU A 82 -9.47 -8.23 -6.44
N THR A 83 -9.95 -7.35 -5.57
CA THR A 83 -10.07 -5.91 -5.83
C THR A 83 -9.08 -5.09 -4.99
N GLY A 84 -8.92 -3.81 -5.33
CA GLY A 84 -8.17 -2.88 -4.50
C GLY A 84 -8.80 -2.63 -3.13
N VAL A 85 -10.13 -2.81 -3.03
CA VAL A 85 -10.90 -2.68 -1.78
C VAL A 85 -10.51 -3.80 -0.82
N ASP A 86 -10.44 -5.05 -1.29
CA ASP A 86 -10.00 -6.19 -0.49
C ASP A 86 -8.61 -5.98 0.11
N LEU A 87 -7.70 -5.42 -0.69
CA LEU A 87 -6.35 -5.11 -0.24
C LEU A 87 -6.37 -4.05 0.86
N ALA A 88 -7.12 -2.96 0.68
CA ALA A 88 -7.23 -1.90 1.68
C ALA A 88 -7.89 -2.40 2.98
N CYS A 89 -8.99 -3.15 2.88
CA CYS A 89 -9.64 -3.80 4.02
C CYS A 89 -8.64 -4.68 4.79
N CYS A 90 -7.88 -5.52 4.08
CA CYS A 90 -6.85 -6.38 4.69
C CYS A 90 -5.83 -5.60 5.52
N TRP A 91 -5.22 -4.55 4.95
CA TRP A 91 -4.22 -3.75 5.67
C TRP A 91 -4.80 -3.02 6.88
N ILE A 92 -6.01 -2.46 6.74
CA ILE A 92 -6.66 -1.69 7.80
C ILE A 92 -7.11 -2.62 8.94
N THR A 93 -7.83 -3.71 8.63
CA THR A 93 -8.30 -4.68 9.64
C THR A 93 -7.14 -5.26 10.45
N TRP A 94 -6.02 -5.52 9.79
CA TRP A 94 -4.85 -6.06 10.45
C TRP A 94 -3.98 -4.99 11.10
N SER A 95 -4.29 -3.70 10.92
CA SER A 95 -3.44 -2.60 11.36
C SER A 95 -1.98 -2.82 10.96
N ILE A 96 -1.75 -3.20 9.70
CA ILE A 96 -0.40 -3.36 9.16
C ILE A 96 -0.14 -2.23 8.16
N LEU A 97 1.00 -1.56 8.30
CA LEU A 97 1.39 -0.51 7.37
C LEU A 97 1.93 -1.15 6.07
N PRO A 98 1.42 -0.79 4.88
CA PRO A 98 1.82 -1.43 3.63
C PRO A 98 3.32 -1.36 3.35
N LEU A 99 3.96 -0.25 3.74
CA LEU A 99 5.38 0.05 3.48
C LEU A 99 6.27 -0.07 4.71
N SER A 100 5.78 -0.53 5.87
CA SER A 100 6.67 -0.76 7.01
C SER A 100 7.51 -2.01 6.81
N ARG A 101 8.71 -2.01 7.41
CA ARG A 101 9.50 -3.24 7.57
C ARG A 101 8.70 -4.20 8.45
N ARG A 102 8.45 -5.41 7.94
CA ARG A 102 7.72 -6.45 8.66
C ARG A 102 8.68 -7.53 9.16
N PRO A 103 8.44 -8.10 10.34
CA PRO A 103 9.25 -9.22 10.86
C PRO A 103 9.00 -10.53 10.11
N GLY A 104 7.90 -10.64 9.37
CA GLY A 104 7.53 -11.83 8.59
C GLY A 104 6.69 -11.51 7.35
N LEU A 105 6.24 -12.56 6.66
CA LEU A 105 5.35 -12.46 5.52
C LEU A 105 3.92 -12.16 5.99
N MET A 106 3.12 -11.45 5.18
CA MET A 106 1.71 -11.18 5.53
C MET A 106 0.91 -12.46 5.77
N CYS A 107 1.18 -13.53 5.04
CA CYS A 107 0.48 -14.81 5.22
C CYS A 107 0.81 -15.53 6.54
N GLU A 108 1.81 -15.05 7.28
CA GLU A 108 2.16 -15.52 8.62
C GLU A 108 1.46 -14.72 9.71
N TYR A 109 0.65 -13.72 9.34
CA TYR A 109 -0.16 -12.96 10.28
C TYR A 109 -1.06 -13.90 11.08
N THR A 110 -0.99 -13.79 12.40
CA THR A 110 -1.64 -14.72 13.33
C THR A 110 -3.10 -14.38 13.62
N GLY A 111 -3.55 -13.17 13.30
CA GLY A 111 -4.86 -12.66 13.72
C GLY A 111 -4.88 -12.10 15.14
N THR A 112 -3.78 -12.19 15.88
CA THR A 112 -3.73 -11.74 17.28
C THR A 112 -3.47 -10.24 17.39
N LEU A 113 -4.05 -9.58 18.40
CA LEU A 113 -3.83 -8.15 18.64
C LEU A 113 -2.39 -7.81 19.01
N LYS A 114 -1.62 -8.79 19.49
CA LYS A 114 -0.20 -8.65 19.86
C LYS A 114 0.74 -9.17 18.78
N ASP A 115 0.22 -9.39 17.56
CA ASP A 115 1.03 -9.85 16.45
C ASP A 115 2.12 -8.81 16.12
N PRO A 116 3.41 -9.21 16.04
CA PRO A 116 4.52 -8.29 15.77
C PRO A 116 4.43 -7.51 14.46
N GLN A 117 3.58 -7.94 13.52
CA GLN A 117 3.35 -7.22 12.25
C GLN A 117 2.41 -6.01 12.41
N ARG A 118 1.62 -5.94 13.49
CA ARG A 118 0.71 -4.82 13.76
C ARG A 118 1.48 -3.60 14.23
N HIS A 119 1.04 -2.42 13.82
CA HIS A 119 1.54 -1.16 14.37
C HIS A 119 0.76 -0.70 15.61
N VAL A 120 -0.39 -1.30 15.89
CA VAL A 120 -1.25 -0.97 17.04
C VAL A 120 -2.05 -2.19 17.51
N ASP A 121 -2.23 -2.27 18.83
CA ASP A 121 -2.94 -3.36 19.51
C ASP A 121 -4.44 -3.06 19.73
N ILE A 122 -5.01 -2.20 18.89
CA ILE A 122 -6.43 -1.82 18.93
C ILE A 122 -7.18 -2.70 17.92
N GLN A 123 -8.25 -3.34 18.38
CA GLN A 123 -9.19 -4.03 17.51
C GLN A 123 -10.10 -3.00 16.85
N LEU A 124 -10.08 -2.93 15.52
CA LEU A 124 -11.05 -2.14 14.77
C LEU A 124 -12.34 -2.93 14.60
N THR A 125 -13.47 -2.24 14.64
CA THR A 125 -14.77 -2.80 14.27
C THR A 125 -14.94 -2.80 12.75
N ASP A 126 -15.85 -3.62 12.22
CA ASP A 126 -16.13 -3.63 10.78
C ASP A 126 -16.60 -2.27 10.27
N ALA A 127 -17.30 -1.50 11.11
CA ALA A 127 -17.72 -0.14 10.80
C ALA A 127 -16.51 0.82 10.67
N ASP A 128 -15.56 0.74 11.60
CA ASP A 128 -14.33 1.55 11.56
C ASP A 128 -13.51 1.24 10.30
N VAL A 129 -13.36 -0.05 9.96
CA VAL A 129 -12.66 -0.49 8.75
C VAL A 129 -13.38 0.04 7.51
N THR A 130 -14.70 -0.13 7.41
CA THR A 130 -15.50 0.32 6.27
C THR A 130 -15.38 1.83 6.07
N GLU A 131 -15.48 2.62 7.14
CA GLU A 131 -15.32 4.08 7.09
C GLU A 131 -13.91 4.47 6.62
N ALA A 132 -12.87 3.84 7.16
CA ALA A 132 -11.49 4.11 6.78
C ALA A 132 -11.21 3.77 5.31
N VAL A 133 -11.67 2.60 4.83
CA VAL A 133 -11.51 2.18 3.43
C VAL A 133 -12.25 3.12 2.48
N LYS A 134 -13.50 3.48 2.82
CA LYS A 134 -14.29 4.49 2.09
C LYS A 134 -13.55 5.81 1.98
N LYS A 135 -12.93 6.27 3.07
CA LYS A 135 -12.16 7.53 3.08
C LYS A 135 -10.90 7.45 2.22
N ILE A 136 -10.18 6.32 2.24
CA ILE A 136 -8.93 6.14 1.47
C ILE A 136 -9.22 5.99 -0.03
N LEU A 137 -10.20 5.17 -0.40
CA LEU A 137 -10.45 4.82 -1.80
C LEU A 137 -11.50 5.71 -2.48
N ASN A 138 -12.31 6.44 -1.69
CA ASN A 138 -13.46 7.20 -2.15
C ASN A 138 -14.43 6.31 -2.96
N GLU A 139 -14.64 5.09 -2.46
CA GLU A 139 -15.59 4.10 -2.98
C GLU A 139 -16.86 4.09 -2.10
N PRO A 140 -18.03 3.72 -2.65
CA PRO A 140 -19.27 3.69 -1.90
C PRO A 140 -19.23 2.62 -0.80
N GLU A 141 -19.94 2.87 0.29
CA GLU A 141 -19.95 2.00 1.47
C GLU A 141 -20.39 0.56 1.16
N ALA A 142 -21.36 0.40 0.26
CA ALA A 142 -21.82 -0.91 -0.21
C ALA A 142 -20.73 -1.73 -0.91
N VAL A 143 -19.68 -1.09 -1.44
CA VAL A 143 -18.52 -1.75 -2.03
C VAL A 143 -17.47 -2.01 -0.95
N CYS A 144 -17.23 -1.05 -0.04
CA CYS A 144 -16.25 -1.20 1.04
C CYS A 144 -16.64 -2.25 2.10
N SER A 145 -17.93 -2.51 2.30
CA SER A 145 -18.43 -3.50 3.25
C SER A 145 -18.42 -4.94 2.71
N GLN A 146 -18.13 -5.12 1.42
CA GLN A 146 -18.02 -6.43 0.80
C GLN A 146 -16.55 -6.87 0.78
N THR A 147 -16.32 -8.11 1.22
CA THR A 147 -15.03 -8.78 1.07
C THR A 147 -15.13 -9.78 -0.07
N GLY A 148 -14.44 -9.53 -1.18
CA GLY A 148 -14.37 -10.43 -2.32
C GLY A 148 -13.54 -11.67 -2.00
N LEU A 149 -12.28 -11.48 -1.62
CA LEU A 149 -11.38 -12.56 -1.21
C LEU A 149 -10.89 -12.36 0.22
N ASN A 150 -11.09 -13.38 1.06
CA ASN A 150 -10.59 -13.36 2.42
C ASN A 150 -9.06 -13.29 2.45
N PRO A 151 -8.47 -12.45 3.30
CA PRO A 151 -7.03 -12.35 3.45
C PRO A 151 -6.37 -13.69 3.80
N PHE A 152 -5.19 -13.96 3.23
CA PHE A 152 -4.43 -15.16 3.56
C PHE A 152 -3.60 -14.94 4.82
N CYS A 153 -3.78 -15.80 5.81
CA CYS A 153 -3.14 -15.73 7.13
C CYS A 153 -2.85 -17.16 7.64
N THR A 154 -2.43 -17.29 8.90
CA THR A 154 -2.17 -18.62 9.49
C THR A 154 -3.40 -19.52 9.48
N SER A 155 -4.61 -18.97 9.66
CA SER A 155 -5.88 -19.70 9.64
C SER A 155 -6.47 -19.89 8.24
N ASN A 156 -6.20 -18.96 7.31
CA ASN A 156 -6.59 -19.06 5.90
C ASN A 156 -5.34 -19.13 5.01
N LYS A 157 -4.74 -20.31 4.90
CA LYS A 157 -3.46 -20.47 4.20
C LYS A 157 -3.60 -20.20 2.70
N PRO A 158 -2.60 -19.58 2.06
CA PRO A 158 -2.59 -19.46 0.61
C PRO A 158 -2.52 -20.85 -0.03
N PRO A 159 -3.11 -21.04 -1.21
CA PRO A 159 -3.02 -22.30 -1.93
C PRO A 159 -1.55 -22.63 -2.25
N THR A 160 -1.18 -23.91 -2.09
CA THR A 160 0.17 -24.39 -2.40
C THR A 160 0.48 -24.18 -3.88
N VAL A 161 1.30 -23.18 -4.20
CA VAL A 161 1.73 -22.93 -5.57
C VAL A 161 2.94 -23.80 -5.87
N ARG A 162 2.75 -24.88 -6.65
CA ARG A 162 3.87 -25.61 -7.25
C ARG A 162 4.43 -24.76 -8.37
N ILE A 163 5.67 -24.31 -8.22
CA ILE A 163 6.40 -23.63 -9.31
C ILE A 163 6.98 -24.75 -10.17
N THR A 164 6.34 -25.06 -11.29
CA THR A 164 6.90 -25.90 -12.36
C THR A 164 7.84 -25.08 -13.22
#